data_AF-A0A3S4F964-F1
#
_entry.id   AF-A0A3S4F964-F1
#
_cell.length_a   1.000
_cell.length_b   1.000
_cell.length_c   1.000
_cell.angle_alpha   90.00
_cell.angle_beta   90.00
_cell.angle_gamma   90.00
#
_symmetry.space_group_name_H-M   'P 1'
#
loop_
_entity.id
_entity.type
_entity.pdbx_description
1 polymer ?
#
loop_
_entity_poly.entity_id
_entity_poly.type
_entity_poly.pdbx_seq_one_letter_code
_entity_poly.pdbx_strand_id
1 'polypeptide(L)'
;MVYHASYVAFYERARTEMLRHHHFSQQVLLAERVAFVVRKMTLEYYAPARLDDMLEVQTEITSMRGTALVFTQRIVNAENTLLNEAEVLIVCVDPTQNEASCAS
;
A
#
# COMPACT_ATOMS: atom_id res chain seq x y z
N MET A 1 -19.88 -0.44 12.48
CA MET A 1 -18.50 -0.97 12.48
C MET A 1 -18.01 -0.98 11.05
N VAL A 2 -16.87 -0.35 10.77
CA VAL A 2 -16.24 -0.45 9.45
C VAL A 2 -15.76 -1.89 9.29
N TYR A 3 -16.32 -2.62 8.31
CA TYR A 3 -15.93 -4.00 8.03
C TYR A 3 -14.46 -4.04 7.61
N HIS A 4 -13.73 -5.05 8.11
CA HIS A 4 -12.30 -5.27 7.89
C HIS A 4 -11.83 -5.11 6.43
N ALA A 5 -12.68 -5.45 5.46
CA ALA A 5 -12.39 -5.31 4.03
C ALA A 5 -12.17 -3.86 3.55
N SER A 6 -12.72 -2.87 4.25
CA SER A 6 -12.61 -1.45 3.84
C SER A 6 -11.19 -0.89 4.06
N TYR A 7 -10.49 -1.37 5.09
CA TYR A 7 -9.15 -0.87 5.42
C TYR A 7 -8.12 -1.24 4.35
N VAL A 8 -8.24 -2.44 3.74
CA VAL A 8 -7.36 -2.85 2.63
C VAL A 8 -7.49 -1.90 1.45
N ALA A 9 -8.71 -1.48 1.10
CA ALA A 9 -8.94 -0.52 0.03
C ALA A 9 -8.34 0.86 0.34
N PHE A 10 -8.42 1.32 1.60
CA PHE A 10 -7.77 2.55 2.04
C PHE A 10 -6.24 2.47 1.91
N TYR A 11 -5.65 1.35 2.33
CA TYR A 11 -4.22 1.12 2.20
C TYR A 11 -3.75 1.10 0.73
N GLU A 12 -4.50 0.43 -0.16
CA GLU A 12 -4.21 0.42 -1.59
C GLU A 12 -4.28 1.80 -2.22
N ARG A 13 -5.31 2.57 -1.88
CA ARG A 13 -5.47 3.95 -2.35
C ARG A 13 -4.30 4.83 -1.88
N ALA A 14 -3.92 4.73 -0.60
CA ALA A 14 -2.81 5.50 -0.05
C ALA A 14 -1.47 5.16 -0.71
N ARG A 15 -1.17 3.86 -0.97
CA ARG A 15 0.04 3.48 -1.72
C ARG A 15 0.03 4.05 -3.13
N THR A 16 -1.10 4.01 -3.82
CA THR A 16 -1.25 4.56 -5.18
C THR A 16 -0.96 6.06 -5.21
N GLU A 17 -1.50 6.82 -4.26
CA GLU A 17 -1.28 8.26 -4.16
C GLU A 17 0.17 8.61 -3.75
N MET A 18 0.77 7.83 -2.85
CA MET A 18 2.19 7.98 -2.48
C MET A 18 3.09 7.78 -3.71
N LEU A 19 2.91 6.67 -4.45
CA LEU A 19 3.69 6.38 -5.66
C LEU A 19 3.51 7.47 -6.72
N ARG A 20 2.28 7.98 -6.90
CA ARG A 20 2.00 9.10 -7.80
C ARG A 20 2.77 10.36 -7.42
N HIS A 21 2.90 10.67 -6.13
CA HIS A 21 3.67 11.81 -5.64
C HIS A 21 5.17 11.66 -5.93
N HIS A 22 5.70 10.43 -5.87
CA HIS A 22 7.09 10.12 -6.23
C HIS A 22 7.32 9.92 -7.74
N HIS A 23 6.41 10.41 -8.60
CA HIS A 23 6.45 10.27 -10.06
C HIS A 23 6.36 8.84 -10.61
N PHE A 24 6.12 7.83 -9.77
CA PHE A 24 5.70 6.49 -10.19
C PHE A 24 4.21 6.50 -10.53
N SER A 25 3.85 7.23 -11.59
CA SER A 25 2.48 7.27 -12.09
C SER A 25 2.16 6.00 -12.88
N GLN A 26 0.87 5.66 -12.97
CA GLN A 26 0.39 4.56 -13.81
C GLN A 26 0.89 4.68 -15.26
N GLN A 27 1.11 5.88 -15.79
CA GLN A 27 1.67 6.10 -17.12
C GLN A 27 3.15 5.71 -17.22
N VAL A 28 3.96 5.96 -16.19
CA VAL A 28 5.39 5.56 -16.14
C VAL A 28 5.49 4.05 -16.01
N LEU A 29 4.66 3.44 -15.15
CA LEU A 29 4.61 2.00 -14.94
C LEU A 29 4.11 1.24 -16.18
N LEU A 30 3.14 1.79 -16.90
CA LEU A 30 2.71 1.26 -18.20
C LEU A 30 3.79 1.42 -19.28
N ALA A 31 4.54 2.53 -19.28
CA ALA A 31 5.63 2.74 -20.22
C ALA A 31 6.82 1.80 -19.98
N GLU A 32 7.11 1.48 -18.71
CA GLU A 32 8.18 0.57 -18.29
C GLU A 32 7.75 -0.90 -18.24
N ARG A 33 6.48 -1.21 -18.54
CA ARG A 33 5.88 -2.55 -18.42
C ARG A 33 6.09 -3.14 -17.02
N VAL A 34 5.77 -2.38 -15.98
CA VAL A 34 5.86 -2.85 -14.60
C VAL A 34 4.48 -2.77 -13.95
N ALA A 35 3.98 -3.91 -13.48
CA ALA A 35 2.80 -3.99 -12.64
C ALA A 35 3.21 -4.23 -11.18
N PHE A 36 2.65 -3.44 -10.26
CA PHE A 36 2.82 -3.66 -8.83
C PHE A 36 1.77 -4.63 -8.31
N VAL A 37 2.20 -5.81 -7.86
CA VAL A 37 1.32 -6.86 -7.35
C VAL A 37 1.58 -7.07 -5.87
N VAL A 38 0.52 -7.11 -5.06
CA VAL A 38 0.61 -7.50 -3.64
C VAL A 38 0.95 -8.98 -3.54
N ARG A 39 2.14 -9.29 -3.02
CA ARG A 39 2.61 -10.66 -2.79
C ARG A 39 2.22 -11.19 -1.42
N LYS A 40 2.26 -10.32 -0.40
CA LYS A 40 1.88 -10.63 0.99
C LYS A 40 1.37 -9.36 1.67
N MET A 41 0.38 -9.51 2.54
CA MET A 41 -0.08 -8.45 3.43
C MET A 41 -0.36 -9.04 4.81
N THR A 42 0.17 -8.41 5.86
CA THR A 42 -0.12 -8.72 7.26
C THR A 42 -0.88 -7.54 7.84
N LEU A 43 -1.99 -7.78 8.55
CA LEU A 43 -2.78 -6.74 9.19
C LEU A 43 -2.96 -7.03 10.68
N GLU A 44 -2.84 -5.99 11.50
CA GLU A 44 -3.13 -6.02 12.93
C GLU A 44 -4.19 -4.98 13.26
N TYR A 45 -5.25 -5.39 13.96
CA TYR A 45 -6.38 -4.53 14.33
C TYR A 45 -6.36 -4.28 15.84
N TYR A 46 -6.25 -3.03 16.24
CA TYR A 46 -6.19 -2.63 17.66
C TYR A 46 -7.49 -2.00 18.14
N ALA A 47 -8.15 -1.20 17.29
CA ALA A 47 -9.41 -0.55 17.61
C ALA A 47 -10.29 -0.38 16.36
N PRO A 48 -11.63 -0.42 16.51
CA PRO A 48 -12.55 -0.19 15.40
C PRO A 48 -12.71 1.31 15.11
N ALA A 49 -12.73 1.69 13.83
CA ALA A 49 -13.30 2.97 13.41
C ALA A 49 -14.84 2.96 13.51
N ARG A 50 -15.40 4.12 13.87
CA ARG A 50 -16.84 4.40 13.88
C ARG A 50 -17.24 5.09 12.57
N LEU A 51 -18.55 5.11 12.32
CA LEU A 51 -19.08 5.88 11.18
C LEU A 51 -18.79 7.35 11.42
N ASP A 52 -18.44 8.07 10.35
CA ASP A 52 -18.05 9.49 10.36
C ASP A 52 -16.73 9.83 11.06
N ASP A 53 -15.94 8.82 11.45
CA ASP A 53 -14.57 9.05 11.91
C ASP A 53 -13.71 9.62 10.77
N MET A 54 -13.00 10.71 11.06
CA MET A 54 -11.91 11.17 10.21
C MET A 54 -10.71 10.24 10.41
N LEU A 55 -10.27 9.63 9.31
CA LEU A 55 -9.15 8.68 9.29
C LEU A 55 -7.99 9.25 8.48
N GLU A 56 -6.79 9.11 9.00
CA GLU A 56 -5.55 9.36 8.28
C GLU A 56 -4.85 8.04 8.00
N VAL A 57 -4.46 7.84 6.73
CA VAL A 57 -3.68 6.68 6.30
C VAL A 57 -2.23 7.11 6.11
N GLN A 58 -1.38 6.76 7.06
CA GLN A 58 0.07 6.99 6.99
C GLN A 58 0.71 5.85 6.21
N THR A 59 1.56 6.17 5.23
CA THR A 59 2.17 5.19 4.33
C THR A 59 3.65 5.50 4.16
N GLU A 60 4.50 4.49 4.38
CA GLU A 60 5.96 4.59 4.25
C GLU A 60 6.50 3.36 3.51
N ILE A 61 7.53 3.55 2.68
CA ILE A 61 8.33 2.45 2.14
C ILE A 61 9.46 2.18 3.13
N THR A 62 9.42 1.02 3.79
CA THR A 62 10.40 0.64 4.82
C THR A 62 11.52 -0.25 4.29
N SER A 63 11.35 -0.83 3.10
CA SER A 63 12.40 -1.58 2.42
C SER A 63 12.19 -1.61 0.90
N MET A 64 13.30 -1.55 0.16
CA MET A 64 13.33 -1.72 -1.30
C MET A 64 14.51 -2.65 -1.64
N ARG A 65 14.23 -3.81 -2.23
CA ARG A 65 15.25 -4.82 -2.56
C ARG A 65 14.90 -5.52 -3.87
N GLY A 66 15.77 -5.41 -4.87
CA GLY A 66 15.55 -6.01 -6.19
C GLY A 66 14.18 -5.63 -6.72
N THR A 67 13.35 -6.63 -7.00
CA THR A 67 12.01 -6.45 -7.57
C THR A 67 10.89 -6.24 -6.53
N ALA A 68 11.23 -5.99 -5.27
CA ALA A 68 10.28 -5.96 -4.17
C ALA A 68 10.36 -4.67 -3.34
N LEU A 69 9.18 -4.20 -2.91
CA LEU A 69 8.96 -3.07 -2.01
C LEU A 69 8.18 -3.54 -0.79
N VAL A 70 8.60 -3.12 0.40
CA VAL A 70 7.83 -3.32 1.64
C VAL A 70 7.30 -1.96 2.08
N PHE A 71 5.99 -1.90 2.27
CA PHE A 71 5.30 -0.77 2.84
C PHE A 71 4.90 -1.06 4.28
N THR A 72 5.07 -0.08 5.16
CA THR A 72 4.43 -0.04 6.47
C THR A 72 3.37 1.05 6.44
N GLN A 73 2.15 0.69 6.81
CA GLN A 73 1.01 1.60 6.75
C GLN A 73 0.22 1.56 8.06
N ARG A 74 -0.29 2.71 8.47
CA ARG A 74 -1.07 2.86 9.71
C ARG A 74 -2.32 3.66 9.43
N ILE A 75 -3.43 3.26 10.04
CA ILE A 75 -4.65 4.04 10.08
C ILE A 75 -4.82 4.59 11.48
N VAL A 76 -4.84 5.90 11.59
CA VAL A 76 -5.07 6.64 12.84
C VAL A 76 -6.34 7.47 12.75
N ASN A 77 -6.99 7.72 13.88
CA ASN A 77 -8.09 8.69 13.96
C ASN A 77 -7.58 10.13 14.16
N ALA A 78 -8.49 11.10 14.24
CA ALA A 78 -8.17 12.50 14.49
C ALA A 78 -7.41 12.78 15.80
N GLU A 79 -7.49 11.89 16.79
CA GLU A 79 -6.76 11.95 18.06
C GLU A 79 -5.40 11.23 17.98
N ASN A 80 -4.97 10.81 16.79
CA ASN A 80 -3.76 10.04 16.53
C ASN A 80 -3.74 8.66 17.22
N THR A 81 -4.91 8.10 17.53
CA THR A 81 -5.04 6.74 18.05
C THR A 81 -4.86 5.74 16.92
N LEU A 82 -3.93 4.79 17.08
CA LEU A 82 -3.71 3.72 16.13
C LEU A 82 -4.89 2.74 16.12
N LEU A 83 -5.58 2.66 14.99
CA LEU A 83 -6.74 1.76 14.83
C LEU A 83 -6.30 0.41 14.29
N ASN A 84 -5.47 0.42 13.25
CA ASN A 84 -4.86 -0.76 12.67
C ASN A 84 -3.58 -0.40 11.92
N GLU A 85 -2.74 -1.39 11.69
CA GLU A 85 -1.56 -1.27 10.86
C GLU A 85 -1.42 -2.45 9.89
N ALA A 86 -0.65 -2.22 8.83
CA ALA A 86 -0.38 -3.22 7.82
C ALA A 86 1.08 -3.17 7.35
N GLU A 87 1.66 -4.35 7.17
CA GLU A 87 2.88 -4.54 6.38
C GLU A 87 2.48 -5.15 5.03
N VAL A 88 2.92 -4.52 3.94
CA VAL A 88 2.56 -4.93 2.58
C VAL A 88 3.82 -5.16 1.76
N LEU A 89 4.02 -6.39 1.31
CA LEU A 89 5.05 -6.75 0.34
C LEU A 89 4.45 -6.64 -1.07
N ILE A 90 4.99 -5.73 -1.85
CA ILE A 90 4.71 -5.55 -3.27
C ILE A 90 5.88 -6.11 -4.07
N VAL A 91 5.58 -6.76 -5.19
CA VAL A 91 6.57 -7.09 -6.22
C VAL A 91 6.22 -6.38 -7.51
N CYS A 92 7.24 -5.88 -8.21
CA CYS A 92 7.11 -5.45 -9.58
C CYS A 92 7.13 -6.69 -10.49
N VAL A 93 6.22 -6.79 -11.46
CA VAL A 93 6.22 -7.84 -12.49
C VAL A 93 6.09 -7.24 -13.88
N ASP A 94 6.67 -7.88 -14.89
CA ASP A 94 6.37 -7.52 -16.28
C ASP A 94 4.99 -8.09 -16.65
N PRO A 95 3.98 -7.30 -17.04
CA PRO A 95 2.68 -7.86 -17.40
C PRO A 95 2.71 -8.72 -18.68
N THR A 96 3.81 -8.70 -19.45
CA THR A 96 4.02 -9.52 -20.66
C THR A 96 4.80 -10.81 -20.41
N GLN A 97 5.52 -10.91 -19.28
CA GLN A 97 6.25 -12.10 -18.85
C GLN A 97 5.96 -12.28 -17.36
N ASN A 98 5.37 -13.40 -16.93
CA ASN A 98 4.93 -13.65 -15.54
C ASN A 98 6.07 -13.69 -14.47
N GLU A 99 7.20 -13.04 -14.73
CA GLU A 99 8.41 -12.95 -13.91
C GLU A 99 8.57 -11.54 -13.30
N ALA A 100 9.23 -11.46 -12.15
CA ALA A 100 9.37 -10.22 -11.39
C ALA A 100 10.43 -9.29 -12.01
N SER A 101 10.14 -7.98 -12.08
CA SER A 101 11.01 -6.96 -12.67
C SER A 101 10.87 -5.63 -11.92
N CYS A 102 11.75 -5.31 -10.97
CA CYS A 102 12.12 -3.91 -10.75
C CYS A 102 13.58 -3.79 -11.19
N ALA A 103 13.86 -2.73 -11.95
CA ALA A 103 15.11 -2.47 -12.64
C ALA A 103 16.37 -2.75 -11.77
N SER A 104 17.30 -3.48 -12.39
CA SER A 104 18.69 -3.66 -12.00
C SER A 104 19.46 -2.36 -11.92
#